data_AF-A0A1L6R4Y5-F1
#
_entry.id   AF-A0A1L6R4Y5-F1
#
_cell.length_a   1.000
_cell.length_b   1.000
_cell.length_c   1.000
_cell.angle_alpha   90.00
_cell.angle_beta   90.00
_cell.angle_gamma   90.00
#
_symmetry.space_group_name_H-M   'P 1'
#
loop_
_entity.id
_entity.type
_entity.pdbx_description
1 polymer ?
#
loop_
_entity_poly.entity_id
_entity_poly.type
_entity_poly.pdbx_seq_one_letter_code
_entity_poly.pdbx_strand_id
1 'polypeptide(L)' 'MNIIYLLLALSVLVALIFFVAFIFSVKKGQYDDVYTPSVRMLFDDELVKEKSDKSNSTKNKKSN' A
#
# COMPACT_ATOMS: atom_id res chain seq x y z
N MET A 1 16.73 -41.85 12.55
CA MET A 1 15.96 -40.92 13.41
C MET A 1 16.55 -39.52 13.52
N ASN A 2 17.73 -39.20 12.94
CA ASN A 2 18.28 -37.84 12.99
C ASN A 2 17.67 -36.89 11.93
N ILE A 3 17.21 -37.44 10.81
CA ILE A 3 16.68 -36.67 9.68
C ILE A 3 15.42 -35.87 10.05
N ILE A 4 14.63 -36.39 11.01
CA ILE A 4 13.39 -35.73 11.46
C ILE A 4 13.69 -34.41 12.18
N TYR A 5 14.78 -34.34 12.94
CA TYR A 5 15.20 -33.12 13.63
C TYR A 5 15.69 -32.05 12.65
N LEU A 6 16.39 -32.47 11.59
CA LEU A 6 16.82 -31.57 10.51
C LEU A 6 15.62 -31.00 9.75
N LEU A 7 14.66 -31.86 9.38
CA LEU A 7 13.42 -31.46 8.69
C LEU A 7 12.57 -30.52 9.57
N LEU A 8 12.45 -30.82 10.86
CA LEU A 8 11.73 -29.99 11.82
C LEU A 8 12.36 -28.59 11.91
N ALA A 9 13.69 -28.53 12.09
CA ALA A 9 14.41 -27.26 12.19
C ALA A 9 14.28 -26.43 10.91
N LEU A 10 14.42 -27.05 9.74
CA LEU A 10 14.29 -26.38 8.45
C LEU A 10 12.86 -25.88 8.21
N SER A 11 11.84 -26.66 8.58
CA SER A 11 10.43 -26.28 8.46
C SER A 11 10.11 -25.05 9.31
N VAL A 12 10.55 -25.04 10.57
CA VAL A 12 10.35 -23.90 11.49
C VAL A 12 11.10 -22.66 10.97
N LEU A 13 12.33 -22.83 10.49
CA LEU A 13 13.12 -21.72 9.94
C LEU A 13 12.40 -21.04 8.76
N VAL A 14 11.91 -21.83 7.80
CA VAL A 14 11.17 -21.31 6.64
C VAL A 14 9.89 -20.61 7.09
N ALA A 15 9.14 -21.20 8.04
CA ALA A 15 7.93 -20.60 8.58
C ALA A 15 8.20 -19.23 9.23
N LEU A 16 9.30 -19.10 10.00
CA LEU A 16 9.69 -17.84 10.62
C LEU A 16 10.07 -16.78 9.59
N ILE A 17 10.78 -17.15 8.52
CA ILE A 17 11.13 -16.23 7.42
C ILE A 17 9.86 -15.67 6.78
N PHE A 18 8.90 -16.55 6.42
CA PHE A 18 7.62 -16.12 5.84
C PHE A 18 6.80 -15.27 6.81
N PHE A 19 6.81 -15.61 8.10
CA PHE A 19 6.11 -14.84 9.13
C PHE A 19 6.68 -13.43 9.26
N VAL A 20 8.00 -13.26 9.32
CA VAL A 20 8.63 -11.93 9.41
C VAL A 20 8.37 -11.13 8.13
N ALA A 21 8.47 -11.75 6.95
CA ALA A 21 8.15 -11.12 5.68
C ALA A 21 6.69 -10.65 5.62
N PHE A 22 5.76 -11.47 6.11
CA PHE A 22 4.34 -11.13 6.23
C PHE A 22 4.13 -9.90 7.11
N ILE A 23 4.71 -9.87 8.33
CA ILE A 23 4.59 -8.71 9.23
C ILE A 23 5.17 -7.44 8.58
N PHE A 24 6.30 -7.54 7.90
CA PHE A 24 6.88 -6.40 7.18
C PHE A 24 5.95 -5.90 6.06
N SER A 25 5.34 -6.81 5.28
CA SER A 25 4.39 -6.45 4.21
C SER A 25 3.16 -5.72 4.77
N VAL A 26 2.59 -6.23 5.86
CA VAL A 26 1.44 -5.61 6.53
C VAL A 26 1.79 -4.22 7.06
N LYS A 27 2.94 -4.08 7.71
CA LYS A 27 3.42 -2.80 8.25
C LYS A 27 3.80 -1.78 7.17
N LYS A 28 4.18 -2.24 5.97
CA LYS A 28 4.58 -1.37 4.86
C LYS A 28 3.41 -0.59 4.22
N GLY A 29 2.21 -0.66 4.79
CA GLY A 29 1.10 0.16 4.32
C GLY A 29 0.47 -0.35 3.02
N GLN A 30 0.60 -1.65 2.72
CA GLN A 30 -0.14 -2.24 1.58
C GLN A 30 -1.66 -2.04 1.69
N TYR A 31 -2.16 -1.74 2.91
CA TYR A 31 -3.56 -1.42 3.21
C TYR A 31 -3.86 0.07 3.24
N ASP A 32 -2.94 0.96 2.83
CA ASP A 32 -3.19 2.40 2.86
C ASP A 32 -4.14 2.83 1.73
N ASP A 33 -4.33 1.99 0.71
CA ASP A 33 -5.18 2.24 -0.45
C ASP A 33 -6.57 1.57 -0.34
N VAL A 34 -7.17 1.62 0.86
CA VAL A 34 -8.52 1.08 1.14
C VAL A 34 -9.62 2.03 0.63
N TYR A 35 -9.27 3.28 0.32
CA TYR A 35 -10.17 4.23 -0.33
C TYR A 35 -10.06 4.09 -1.85
N THR A 36 -10.98 3.32 -2.42
CA THR A 36 -11.02 3.08 -3.87
C THR A 36 -11.13 4.41 -4.63
N PRO A 37 -10.38 4.61 -5.73
CA PRO A 37 -10.39 5.86 -6.49
C PRO A 37 -11.80 6.29 -6.93
N SER A 38 -12.71 5.33 -7.15
CA SER A 38 -14.11 5.58 -7.48
C SER A 38 -14.89 6.30 -6.38
N VAL A 39 -14.58 6.03 -5.10
CA VAL A 39 -15.20 6.69 -3.94
C VAL A 39 -14.66 8.11 -3.81
N ARG A 40 -13.34 8.27 -3.94
CA ARG A 40 -12.71 9.60 -3.94
C ARG A 40 -13.31 10.50 -5.02
N MET A 41 -13.47 10.01 -6.24
CA MET A 41 -14.05 10.79 -7.33
C MET A 41 -15.53 11.16 -7.08
N LEU A 42 -16.34 10.25 -6.51
CA LEU A 42 -17.76 10.51 -6.25
C LEU A 42 -18.02 11.52 -5.11
N PHE A 43 -17.13 11.61 -4.12
CA PHE A 43 -17.29 12.49 -2.96
C PHE A 43 -16.44 13.76 -3.01
N ASP A 44 -15.35 13.77 -3.78
CA ASP A 44 -14.55 14.99 -4.02
C ASP A 44 -15.27 15.97 -4.96
N ASP A 45 -16.14 15.49 -5.87
CA ASP A 45 -16.89 16.33 -6.81
C ASP A 45 -18.00 17.16 -6.12
N GLU A 46 -18.47 16.77 -4.94
CA GLU A 46 -19.53 17.47 -4.21
C GLU A 46 -19.02 18.62 -3.32
N LEU A 47 -17.73 18.61 -2.94
CA LEU A 47 -17.15 19.59 -2.01
C LEU A 47 -16.45 20.80 -2.67
N VAL A 48 -16.38 20.86 -4.01
CA VAL A 48 -15.59 21.89 -4.73
C VAL A 48 -16.37 23.19 -5.00
N LYS A 49 -17.66 23.30 -4.65
CA LYS A 49 -18.45 24.50 -4.96
C LYS A 49 -18.29 25.71 -4.03
N GLU A 50 -17.46 25.67 -2.98
CA GLU A 50 -17.40 26.76 -1.98
C GLU A 50 -16.01 27.34 -1.66
N LYS A 51 -14.96 27.06 -2.44
CA LYS A 51 -13.70 27.83 -2.32
C LYS A 51 -13.17 28.26 -3.68
N SER A 52 -13.78 29.32 -4.19
CA SER A 52 -13.08 30.30 -5.00
C SER A 52 -11.77 30.72 -4.32
N ASP A 53 -10.74 30.91 -5.14
CA ASP A 53 -9.50 31.64 -4.84
C ASP A 53 -8.52 30.98 -3.86
N LYS A 54 -7.58 30.20 -4.41
CA LYS A 54 -6.16 30.64 -4.47
C LYS A 54 -5.23 29.61 -5.12
N SER A 55 -4.38 30.15 -5.98
CA SER A 55 -3.04 29.67 -6.35
C SER A 55 -2.95 28.60 -7.44
N ASN A 56 -2.95 29.10 -8.67
CA ASN A 56 -1.87 28.90 -9.65
C ASN A 56 -0.68 28.04 -9.17
N SER A 57 -0.26 27.05 -9.97
CA SER A 57 0.85 27.20 -10.92
C SER A 57 1.54 25.86 -11.27
N THR A 58 1.43 25.49 -12.56
CA THR A 58 2.51 24.96 -13.41
C THR A 58 3.05 23.53 -13.21
N LYS A 59 2.67 22.62 -14.12
CA LYS A 59 3.54 22.13 -15.22
C LYS A 59 2.80 21.10 -16.07
N ASN A 60 2.14 21.55 -17.14
CA ASN A 60 2.27 20.86 -18.43
C ASN A 60 1.71 21.74 -19.56
N LYS A 61 2.60 22.58 -20.11
CA LYS A 61 2.38 23.18 -21.44
C LYS A 61 3.73 23.49 -22.09
N LYS A 62 4.20 22.56 -22.91
CA LYS A 62 5.01 22.80 -24.10
C LYS A 62 4.87 21.54 -24.98
N SER A 63 3.90 21.48 -25.89
CA SER A 63 3.79 22.18 -27.19
C SER A 63 4.73 21.57 -28.24
N ASN A 64 4.11 20.95 -29.23
CA ASN A 64 4.60 20.43 -30.52
C ASN A 64 5.63 19.30 -30.51
#